data_AF-A0A2G6DWA5-F1
#
_entry.id   AF-A0A2G6DWA5-F1
#
_cell.length_a   1.000
_cell.length_b   1.000
_cell.length_c   1.000
_cell.angle_alpha   90.00
_cell.angle_beta   90.00
_cell.angle_gamma   90.00
#
_symmetry.space_group_name_H-M   'P 1'
#
loop_
_entity.id
_entity.type
_entity.pdbx_description
1 polymer ?
#
loop_
_entity_poly.entity_id
_entity_poly.type
_entity_poly.pdbx_seq_one_letter_code
_entity_poly.pdbx_strand_id
1 'polypeptide(L)'
;MMVGHPAPAAVVAATLGTSMSTLARKRSRARTLAVVAAVALLSLVLLRSSTAPVPHSSRGGEAPTQRYLSWFRYDSTPSDQELRDAAGRYAVVALRGNDQPAAARLRELDPEVTILAYVDLSSVRSYDAGQPVVALSYERAVREGWLAVDRDGRPIEWEPYPGHWQTTTWDRDYQRAWTQFAVQVARTPPFDGVIADNAFYSLAPYSDALLAGTTSAQQRDALLRAAAEELVQQAGAAVQKAQRLFVVNISEGRQDLRWWRSLSKFGGGMEENFASWNHSGRPTVADWGDTGWRDQVRLVATGPRTIAVTHVAEGDERTATYGYASFLMAAEPGDGWEAISDGWSDKVTISATEIPLGRPLGKSHDLGGAHYRAFEGGWVIVNPTERSQSVAVPRAEVFSRMSGEPRVTLPALTGAVFPWTE
;
A
#
# COMPACT_ATOMS: atom_id res chain seq x y z
N MET A 1 -12.19 58.73 13.28
CA MET A 1 -11.59 59.61 12.26
C MET A 1 -11.26 58.72 11.07
N MET A 2 -11.92 58.87 9.92
CA MET A 2 -11.56 59.82 8.85
C MET A 2 -10.13 59.57 8.35
N VAL A 3 -9.88 58.85 7.25
CA VAL A 3 -10.22 59.11 5.82
C VAL A 3 -9.19 60.01 5.14
N GLY A 4 -8.63 59.55 4.01
CA GLY A 4 -7.80 60.37 3.11
C GLY A 4 -6.78 59.59 2.27
N HIS A 5 -7.14 59.23 1.03
CA HIS A 5 -6.17 59.19 -0.07
C HIS A 5 -5.92 60.62 -0.56
N PRO A 6 -4.75 60.91 -1.16
CA PRO A 6 -4.80 61.12 -2.61
C PRO A 6 -3.58 60.60 -3.40
N ALA A 7 -3.81 60.25 -4.65
CA ALA A 7 -2.85 60.42 -5.74
C ALA A 7 -3.31 61.62 -6.59
N PRO A 8 -2.42 62.26 -7.38
CA PRO A 8 -2.83 62.52 -8.76
C PRO A 8 -1.73 62.53 -9.84
N ALA A 9 -2.21 62.42 -11.08
CA ALA A 9 -1.69 63.00 -12.33
C ALA A 9 -0.48 62.38 -13.06
N ALA A 10 -0.57 62.42 -14.40
CA ALA A 10 0.45 62.03 -15.36
C ALA A 10 0.33 62.91 -16.63
N VAL A 11 1.47 63.18 -17.27
CA VAL A 11 1.65 63.81 -18.61
C VAL A 11 2.92 63.16 -19.19
N VAL A 12 2.99 62.40 -20.30
CA VAL A 12 2.44 62.47 -21.68
C VAL A 12 3.48 63.01 -22.68
N ALA A 13 3.59 62.29 -23.82
CA ALA A 13 4.25 62.64 -25.09
C ALA A 13 5.80 62.63 -25.19
N ALA A 14 6.44 62.31 -26.34
CA ALA A 14 5.98 61.53 -27.52
C ALA A 14 7.13 61.29 -28.53
N THR A 15 6.95 60.32 -29.45
CA THR A 15 7.53 60.26 -30.84
C THR A 15 9.07 60.15 -30.98
N LEU A 16 9.69 59.74 -32.11
CA LEU A 16 9.27 59.14 -33.41
C LEU A 16 10.47 58.33 -33.96
N GLY A 17 10.29 57.37 -34.89
CA GLY A 17 11.45 56.60 -35.40
C GLY A 17 11.18 55.48 -36.42
N THR A 18 10.37 55.73 -37.45
CA THR A 18 10.11 54.72 -38.52
C THR A 18 11.25 54.59 -39.52
N SER A 19 11.53 53.36 -39.96
CA SER A 19 11.74 53.10 -41.40
C SER A 19 11.44 51.64 -41.77
N MET A 20 10.78 51.45 -42.92
CA MET A 20 10.67 50.17 -43.63
C MET A 20 11.53 50.25 -44.91
N SER A 21 11.90 49.11 -45.50
CA SER A 21 11.29 48.63 -46.75
C SER A 21 12.17 47.69 -47.61
N THR A 22 11.57 46.57 -48.08
CA THR A 22 11.72 45.97 -49.44
C THR A 22 13.09 45.42 -49.93
N LEU A 23 13.27 44.50 -50.91
CA LEU A 23 12.51 43.59 -51.83
C LEU A 23 13.58 42.56 -52.37
N ALA A 24 13.36 41.35 -52.94
CA ALA A 24 12.22 40.42 -53.05
C ALA A 24 12.61 39.07 -53.73
N ARG A 25 11.73 38.05 -53.62
CA ARG A 25 11.65 36.81 -54.48
C ARG A 25 12.78 35.78 -54.25
N LYS A 26 12.65 34.49 -54.56
CA LYS A 26 11.61 33.63 -55.20
C LYS A 26 11.14 32.56 -54.17
N ARG A 27 9.86 32.17 -54.07
CA ARG A 27 9.10 31.18 -54.89
C ARG A 27 9.79 29.79 -54.99
N SER A 28 9.12 28.64 -54.80
CA SER A 28 7.66 28.37 -54.92
C SER A 28 7.11 27.10 -54.22
N ARG A 29 5.85 27.21 -53.74
CA ARG A 29 4.70 26.25 -53.85
C ARG A 29 4.88 24.79 -53.34
N ALA A 30 4.12 24.31 -52.34
CA ALA A 30 2.66 23.97 -52.32
C ALA A 30 2.33 22.58 -52.93
N ARG A 31 1.30 21.82 -52.50
CA ARG A 31 0.07 22.20 -51.76
C ARG A 31 -0.57 21.02 -50.98
N THR A 32 -1.44 21.37 -50.01
CA THR A 32 -2.28 20.52 -49.13
C THR A 32 -3.36 19.70 -49.85
N LEU A 33 -3.71 18.51 -49.30
CA LEU A 33 -5.03 17.81 -49.22
C LEU A 33 -4.78 16.31 -48.90
N ALA A 34 -5.70 15.49 -48.35
CA ALA A 34 -6.65 15.65 -47.23
C ALA A 34 -7.15 14.24 -46.79
N VAL A 35 -7.64 14.14 -45.55
CA VAL A 35 -8.05 12.91 -44.82
C VAL A 35 -9.21 12.13 -45.49
N VAL A 36 -9.18 10.78 -45.46
CA VAL A 36 -10.23 9.85 -44.94
C VAL A 36 -10.13 8.42 -45.54
N ALA A 37 -10.10 7.42 -44.64
CA ALA A 37 -10.41 5.98 -44.82
C ALA A 37 -9.57 5.12 -45.81
N ALA A 38 -9.52 3.78 -45.68
CA ALA A 38 -9.58 2.88 -44.51
C ALA A 38 -9.20 1.43 -44.94
N VAL A 39 -8.89 0.56 -43.96
CA VAL A 39 -8.78 -0.91 -44.05
C VAL A 39 -7.59 -1.51 -44.83
N ALA A 40 -6.92 -2.47 -44.19
CA ALA A 40 -6.00 -3.49 -44.74
C ALA A 40 -4.64 -3.05 -45.35
N LEU A 41 -3.52 -3.76 -45.10
CA LEU A 41 -3.21 -4.63 -43.96
C LEU A 41 -1.67 -4.73 -43.75
N LEU A 42 -1.26 -4.77 -42.48
CA LEU A 42 -0.07 -5.44 -41.90
C LEU A 42 1.00 -6.03 -42.86
N SER A 43 2.22 -5.49 -42.80
CA SER A 43 3.50 -6.26 -42.82
C SER A 43 4.68 -5.34 -42.54
N LEU A 44 5.50 -5.68 -41.52
CA LEU A 44 6.75 -5.01 -41.12
C LEU A 44 6.60 -3.53 -40.66
N VAL A 45 7.28 -3.00 -39.63
CA VAL A 45 8.20 -3.58 -38.62
C VAL A 45 7.75 -3.09 -37.23
N LEU A 46 7.69 -3.97 -36.24
CA LEU A 46 7.67 -3.60 -34.82
C LEU A 46 8.76 -4.36 -34.06
N LEU A 47 9.92 -3.73 -33.89
CA LEU A 47 10.84 -4.11 -32.81
C LEU A 47 10.21 -3.68 -31.48
N ARG A 48 9.36 -4.54 -30.91
CA ARG A 48 9.09 -4.50 -29.48
C ARG A 48 10.33 -5.05 -28.77
N SER A 49 11.04 -4.20 -28.05
CA SER A 49 12.10 -4.60 -27.13
C SER A 49 11.50 -5.40 -25.98
N SER A 50 11.33 -6.71 -26.15
CA SER A 50 10.99 -7.61 -25.05
C SER A 50 12.14 -7.63 -24.06
N THR A 51 11.96 -6.95 -22.93
CA THR A 51 12.74 -7.18 -21.71
C THR A 51 12.36 -8.55 -21.15
N ALA A 52 12.95 -9.60 -21.71
CA ALA A 52 12.85 -10.94 -21.13
C ALA A 52 13.44 -10.90 -19.71
N PRO A 53 12.82 -11.56 -18.72
CA PRO A 53 13.40 -11.67 -17.39
C PRO A 53 14.73 -12.41 -17.47
N VAL A 54 15.71 -11.98 -16.67
CA VAL A 54 17.02 -12.65 -16.60
C VAL A 54 16.82 -14.06 -16.04
N PRO A 55 17.18 -15.14 -16.76
CA PRO A 55 16.98 -16.49 -16.27
C PRO A 55 17.88 -16.73 -15.06
N HIS A 56 17.27 -16.84 -13.88
CA HIS A 56 17.94 -17.40 -12.72
C HIS A 56 18.24 -18.89 -13.01
N SER A 57 19.47 -19.31 -12.76
CA SER A 57 19.90 -20.68 -13.04
C SER A 57 19.26 -21.64 -12.04
N SER A 58 18.25 -22.38 -12.49
CA SER A 58 17.57 -23.41 -11.71
C SER A 58 18.53 -24.58 -11.41
N ARG A 59 19.25 -24.47 -10.29
CA ARG A 59 19.64 -25.66 -9.53
C ARG A 59 18.35 -26.36 -9.08
N GLY A 60 18.30 -27.68 -9.19
CA GLY A 60 17.10 -28.47 -8.90
C GLY A 60 16.78 -28.54 -7.40
N GLY A 61 16.22 -27.47 -6.86
CA GLY A 61 15.40 -27.51 -5.65
C GLY A 61 13.93 -27.75 -6.01
N GLU A 62 13.11 -27.96 -4.98
CA GLU A 62 11.64 -28.00 -5.11
C GLU A 62 11.12 -26.63 -5.57
N ALA A 63 9.91 -26.59 -6.15
CA ALA A 63 9.26 -25.32 -6.47
C ALA A 63 9.05 -24.51 -5.17
N PRO A 64 9.29 -23.18 -5.17
CA PRO A 64 9.19 -22.39 -3.94
C PRO A 64 7.82 -22.57 -3.27
N THR A 65 7.80 -22.87 -1.97
CA THR A 65 6.57 -22.95 -1.18
C THR A 65 5.81 -21.64 -1.35
N GLN A 66 4.56 -21.68 -1.80
CA GLN A 66 3.77 -20.46 -1.99
C GLN A 66 3.34 -19.96 -0.61
N ARG A 67 3.75 -18.73 -0.26
CA ARG A 67 3.51 -18.10 1.04
C ARG A 67 2.54 -16.93 0.88
N TYR A 68 1.74 -16.71 1.91
CA TYR A 68 0.66 -15.72 1.95
C TYR A 68 0.68 -14.86 3.22
N LEU A 69 1.77 -14.88 3.98
CA LEU A 69 1.88 -14.24 5.28
C LEU A 69 2.86 -13.06 5.25
N SER A 70 2.59 -12.04 6.05
CA SER A 70 3.52 -10.96 6.37
C SER A 70 3.93 -10.97 7.84
N TRP A 71 5.07 -10.35 8.16
CA TRP A 71 5.54 -10.15 9.53
C TRP A 71 6.14 -8.76 9.71
N PHE A 72 5.52 -7.93 10.55
CA PHE A 72 5.92 -6.55 10.82
C PHE A 72 6.57 -6.43 12.19
N ARG A 73 7.89 -6.24 12.25
CA ARG A 73 8.61 -5.95 13.50
C ARG A 73 9.49 -4.72 13.30
N TYR A 74 8.84 -3.57 13.48
CA TYR A 74 9.44 -2.24 13.41
C TYR A 74 9.47 -1.51 14.76
N ASP A 75 9.05 -2.17 15.84
CA ASP A 75 9.13 -1.71 17.22
C ASP A 75 10.51 -2.02 17.84
N SER A 76 11.08 -3.16 17.49
CA SER A 76 12.20 -3.82 18.17
C SER A 76 13.16 -4.46 17.16
N THR A 77 14.38 -4.80 17.60
CA THR A 77 15.26 -5.70 16.81
C THR A 77 14.82 -7.14 17.08
N PRO A 78 14.41 -7.94 16.07
CA PRO A 78 14.06 -9.33 16.30
C PRO A 78 15.26 -10.16 16.76
N SER A 79 15.01 -11.13 17.66
CA SER A 79 16.02 -12.10 18.07
C SER A 79 16.35 -13.10 16.96
N ASP A 80 17.57 -13.64 16.95
CA ASP A 80 17.99 -14.71 16.02
C ASP A 80 17.15 -16.01 16.16
N GLN A 81 16.37 -16.17 17.23
CA GLN A 81 15.34 -17.21 17.30
C GLN A 81 14.10 -16.83 16.49
N GLU A 82 13.53 -15.64 16.66
CA GLU A 82 12.36 -15.22 15.88
C GLU A 82 12.64 -15.15 14.39
N LEU A 83 13.89 -14.85 13.99
CA LEU A 83 14.34 -14.92 12.59
C LEU A 83 14.36 -16.37 12.06
N ARG A 84 14.66 -17.37 12.89
CA ARG A 84 14.48 -18.79 12.53
C ARG A 84 13.00 -19.16 12.41
N ASP A 85 12.18 -18.71 13.35
CA ASP A 85 10.74 -19.00 13.35
C ASP A 85 10.00 -18.33 12.17
N ALA A 86 10.58 -17.28 11.61
CA ALA A 86 10.07 -16.55 10.44
C ALA A 86 10.56 -17.12 9.09
N ALA A 87 11.74 -17.74 9.07
CA ALA A 87 12.32 -18.31 7.85
C ALA A 87 11.43 -19.41 7.26
N GLY A 88 11.14 -19.34 5.96
CA GLY A 88 10.25 -20.26 5.26
C GLY A 88 8.75 -19.97 5.43
N ARG A 89 8.35 -19.20 6.46
CA ARG A 89 6.94 -18.95 6.81
C ARG A 89 6.34 -17.75 6.07
N TYR A 90 7.07 -16.64 5.99
CA TYR A 90 6.54 -15.37 5.49
C TYR A 90 6.90 -15.07 4.03
N ALA A 91 5.99 -14.45 3.29
CA ALA A 91 6.22 -13.90 1.94
C ALA A 91 6.91 -12.53 2.01
N VAL A 92 6.53 -11.72 3.00
CA VAL A 92 7.04 -10.36 3.24
C VAL A 92 7.41 -10.20 4.72
N VAL A 93 8.55 -9.57 5.00
CA VAL A 93 8.92 -9.15 6.36
C VAL A 93 9.29 -7.67 6.33
N ALA A 94 8.75 -6.89 7.27
CA ALA A 94 9.06 -5.47 7.44
C ALA A 94 9.84 -5.25 8.75
N LEU A 95 11.05 -4.71 8.63
CA LEU A 95 11.98 -4.40 9.74
C LEU A 95 12.31 -2.90 9.77
N ARG A 96 12.90 -2.38 10.84
CA ARG A 96 13.35 -0.96 10.86
C ARG A 96 14.52 -0.74 9.92
N GLY A 97 14.68 0.50 9.45
CA GLY A 97 15.74 0.89 8.51
C GLY A 97 17.17 0.73 9.05
N ASN A 98 17.37 0.45 10.34
CA ASN A 98 18.66 0.22 11.01
C ASN A 98 18.87 -1.23 11.51
N ASP A 99 17.96 -2.16 11.24
CA ASP A 99 18.12 -3.58 11.60
C ASP A 99 18.82 -4.40 10.49
N GLN A 100 19.80 -3.81 9.79
CA GLN A 100 20.55 -4.52 8.73
C GLN A 100 21.12 -5.88 9.17
N PRO A 101 21.65 -6.08 10.40
CA PRO A 101 22.14 -7.38 10.84
C PRO A 101 21.04 -8.45 10.91
N ALA A 102 19.84 -8.08 11.38
CA ALA A 102 18.69 -8.99 11.45
C ALA A 102 18.15 -9.29 10.04
N ALA A 103 18.07 -8.28 9.17
CA ALA A 103 17.72 -8.46 7.77
C ALA A 103 18.71 -9.38 7.03
N ALA A 104 20.02 -9.20 7.25
CA ALA A 104 21.07 -10.06 6.68
C ALA A 104 20.92 -11.49 7.17
N ARG A 105 20.72 -11.68 8.47
CA ARG A 105 20.51 -12.98 9.08
C ARG A 105 19.25 -13.69 8.56
N LEU A 106 18.16 -12.95 8.33
CA LEU A 106 16.95 -13.49 7.71
C LEU A 106 17.20 -13.91 6.26
N ARG A 107 17.92 -13.12 5.46
CA ARG A 107 18.28 -13.46 4.06
C ARG A 107 19.19 -14.69 3.95
N GLU A 108 20.02 -14.97 4.96
CA GLU A 108 20.79 -16.23 5.05
C GLU A 108 19.91 -17.46 5.29
N LEU A 109 18.92 -17.31 6.19
CA LEU A 109 18.00 -18.39 6.57
C LEU A 109 16.93 -18.64 5.49
N ASP A 110 16.55 -17.60 4.75
CA ASP A 110 15.48 -17.59 3.76
C ASP A 110 15.86 -16.74 2.53
N PRO A 111 16.43 -17.35 1.48
CA PRO A 111 16.80 -16.61 0.27
C PRO A 111 15.62 -15.99 -0.48
N GLU A 112 14.38 -16.48 -0.31
CA GLU A 112 13.21 -16.15 -1.14
C GLU A 112 12.29 -15.07 -0.53
N VAL A 113 12.38 -14.79 0.77
CA VAL A 113 11.51 -13.82 1.45
C VAL A 113 11.71 -12.39 0.95
N THR A 114 10.64 -11.59 0.85
CA THR A 114 10.77 -10.16 0.53
C THR A 114 11.01 -9.36 1.81
N ILE A 115 12.17 -8.71 1.95
CA ILE A 115 12.53 -7.92 3.13
C ILE A 115 12.42 -6.43 2.82
N LEU A 116 11.49 -5.75 3.49
CA LEU A 116 11.24 -4.31 3.38
C LEU A 116 11.75 -3.59 4.63
N ALA A 117 12.24 -2.37 4.45
CA ALA A 117 12.49 -1.45 5.55
C ALA A 117 11.25 -0.55 5.78
N TYR A 118 10.75 -0.51 7.00
CA TYR A 118 9.66 0.38 7.42
C TYR A 118 10.16 1.82 7.52
N VAL A 119 9.41 2.75 6.90
CA VAL A 119 9.68 4.20 6.94
C VAL A 119 8.36 4.98 6.99
N ASP A 120 8.07 5.67 8.09
CA ASP A 120 6.93 6.59 8.23
C ASP A 120 7.11 7.83 7.33
N LEU A 121 6.06 8.20 6.57
CA LEU A 121 6.05 9.36 5.66
C LEU A 121 5.32 10.60 6.21
N SER A 122 4.58 10.45 7.31
CA SER A 122 3.66 11.47 7.84
C SER A 122 3.99 11.96 9.24
N SER A 123 4.86 11.26 9.99
CA SER A 123 5.34 11.74 11.30
C SER A 123 6.80 11.40 11.59
N VAL A 124 7.34 12.05 12.62
CA VAL A 124 8.70 11.83 13.16
C VAL A 124 8.63 11.54 14.66
N ARG A 125 9.62 10.83 15.20
CA ARG A 125 9.64 10.41 16.61
C ARG A 125 10.57 11.29 17.45
N SER A 126 10.06 11.91 18.52
CA SER A 126 10.89 12.67 19.47
C SER A 126 11.65 11.78 20.47
N TYR A 127 11.36 10.47 20.50
CA TYR A 127 12.06 9.49 21.34
C TYR A 127 13.24 8.78 20.65
N ASP A 128 13.43 8.92 19.33
CA ASP A 128 14.49 8.26 18.55
C ASP A 128 15.91 8.86 18.76
N ALA A 129 16.09 9.79 19.72
CA ALA A 129 17.37 10.40 20.09
C ALA A 129 18.21 10.91 18.89
N GLY A 130 17.57 11.66 17.98
CA GLY A 130 18.21 12.21 16.80
C GLY A 130 18.51 11.23 15.67
N GLN A 131 18.23 9.94 15.84
CA GLN A 131 18.48 8.93 14.81
C GLN A 131 17.29 8.82 13.84
N PRO A 132 17.52 8.68 12.52
CA PRO A 132 16.47 8.36 11.58
C PRO A 132 16.23 6.84 11.56
N VAL A 133 15.55 6.32 12.59
CA VAL A 133 15.33 4.88 12.81
C VAL A 133 14.21 4.36 11.90
N VAL A 134 13.03 4.97 12.05
CA VAL A 134 11.81 4.67 11.27
C VAL A 134 11.27 5.87 10.50
N ALA A 135 11.91 7.03 10.60
CA ALA A 135 11.49 8.29 9.96
C ALA A 135 12.71 9.19 9.72
N LEU A 136 12.48 10.42 9.25
CA LEU A 136 13.47 11.50 9.45
C LEU A 136 13.56 11.83 10.96
N SER A 137 14.73 12.27 11.44
CA SER A 137 14.88 12.61 12.86
C SER A 137 14.11 13.89 13.26
N TYR A 138 13.52 13.86 14.45
CA TYR A 138 12.70 14.96 14.99
C TYR A 138 13.46 16.28 15.07
N GLU A 139 14.71 16.27 15.50
CA GLU A 139 15.58 17.45 15.63
C GLU A 139 15.93 18.07 14.27
N ARG A 140 15.91 17.26 13.19
CA ARG A 140 15.96 17.80 11.83
C ARG A 140 14.62 18.46 11.49
N ALA A 141 13.49 17.80 11.72
CA ALA A 141 12.18 18.39 11.44
C ALA A 141 11.95 19.71 12.21
N VAL A 142 12.38 19.81 13.46
CA VAL A 142 12.39 21.06 14.25
C VAL A 142 13.28 22.12 13.58
N ARG A 143 14.52 21.79 13.21
CA ARG A 143 15.48 22.76 12.65
C ARG A 143 15.10 23.27 11.26
N GLU A 144 14.61 22.40 10.38
CA GLU A 144 14.23 22.78 9.01
C GLU A 144 12.77 23.31 8.94
N GLY A 145 12.01 23.31 10.04
CA GLY A 145 10.65 23.83 10.11
C GLY A 145 9.55 22.89 9.57
N TRP A 146 9.80 21.58 9.56
CA TRP A 146 8.93 20.55 8.99
C TRP A 146 7.94 19.90 9.96
N LEU A 147 7.82 20.39 11.20
CA LEU A 147 6.71 20.01 12.07
C LEU A 147 5.44 20.74 11.64
N ALA A 148 4.37 20.00 11.40
CA ALA A 148 3.07 20.58 11.13
C ALA A 148 2.52 21.26 12.39
N VAL A 149 1.92 22.44 12.22
CA VAL A 149 1.35 23.22 13.32
C VAL A 149 -0.15 23.41 13.18
N ASP A 150 -0.83 23.53 14.32
CA ASP A 150 -2.23 23.90 14.43
C ASP A 150 -2.46 25.37 14.03
N ARG A 151 -3.72 25.81 14.04
CA ARG A 151 -4.12 27.19 13.73
C ARG A 151 -3.59 28.26 14.70
N ASP A 152 -3.10 27.88 15.88
CA ASP A 152 -2.49 28.78 16.86
C ASP A 152 -0.94 28.74 16.81
N GLY A 153 -0.35 27.88 15.97
CA GLY A 153 1.09 27.70 15.80
C GLY A 153 1.75 26.63 16.69
N ARG A 154 0.97 25.75 17.33
CA ARG A 154 1.50 24.63 18.14
C ARG A 154 1.80 23.42 17.26
N PRO A 155 2.95 22.73 17.40
CA PRO A 155 3.20 21.46 16.71
C PRO A 155 2.13 20.41 17.04
N ILE A 156 1.73 19.62 16.05
CA ILE A 156 0.69 18.60 16.19
C ILE A 156 1.33 17.25 16.54
N GLU A 157 1.07 16.80 17.77
CA GLU A 157 1.34 15.44 18.25
C GLU A 157 0.14 14.53 17.91
N TRP A 158 0.36 13.22 17.80
CA TRP A 158 -0.71 12.23 17.56
C TRP A 158 -1.24 11.63 18.87
N GLU A 159 -2.56 11.66 19.07
CA GLU A 159 -3.27 11.10 20.21
C GLU A 159 -4.02 9.82 19.76
N PRO A 160 -3.26 8.75 19.44
CA PRO A 160 -2.91 7.82 20.54
C PRO A 160 -1.42 7.48 20.63
N TYR A 161 -0.53 8.22 19.96
CA TYR A 161 0.90 7.89 19.84
C TYR A 161 1.82 9.02 20.35
N PRO A 162 1.99 9.19 21.68
CA PRO A 162 2.88 10.19 22.25
C PRO A 162 4.30 10.14 21.67
N GLY A 163 4.86 11.31 21.38
CA GLY A 163 6.13 11.48 20.70
C GLY A 163 6.11 11.32 19.18
N HIS A 164 4.96 11.01 18.55
CA HIS A 164 4.78 11.08 17.11
C HIS A 164 4.30 12.48 16.70
N TRP A 165 5.10 13.20 15.92
CA TRP A 165 4.80 14.56 15.50
C TRP A 165 4.51 14.61 14.00
N GLN A 166 3.32 15.12 13.64
CA GLN A 166 2.89 15.28 12.25
C GLN A 166 3.89 16.14 11.46
N THR A 167 4.25 15.71 10.26
CA THR A 167 5.15 16.47 9.37
C THR A 167 4.40 17.29 8.34
N THR A 168 5.06 18.30 7.80
CA THR A 168 4.62 19.08 6.64
C THR A 168 4.81 18.28 5.35
N THR A 169 4.01 17.23 5.12
CA THR A 169 4.12 16.35 3.94
C THR A 169 3.92 17.08 2.60
N TRP A 170 3.30 18.27 2.63
CA TRP A 170 3.12 19.18 1.50
C TRP A 170 4.34 20.10 1.24
N ASP A 171 5.33 20.13 2.15
CA ASP A 171 6.54 20.92 1.93
C ASP A 171 7.50 20.21 0.98
N ARG A 172 8.01 20.95 -0.01
CA ARG A 172 8.82 20.39 -1.10
C ARG A 172 10.24 20.03 -0.69
N ASP A 173 10.77 20.61 0.39
CA ASP A 173 12.08 20.24 0.91
C ASP A 173 11.98 19.08 1.91
N TYR A 174 10.88 18.97 2.67
CA TYR A 174 10.52 17.74 3.39
C TYR A 174 10.36 16.56 2.42
N GLN A 175 9.52 16.68 1.38
CA GLN A 175 9.31 15.64 0.37
C GLN A 175 10.64 15.19 -0.27
N ARG A 176 11.53 16.13 -0.55
CA ARG A 176 12.87 15.89 -1.12
C ARG A 176 13.77 15.14 -0.14
N ALA A 177 13.84 15.58 1.11
CA ALA A 177 14.64 14.94 2.16
C ALA A 177 14.15 13.53 2.49
N TRP A 178 12.83 13.34 2.56
CA TRP A 178 12.22 12.03 2.79
C TRP A 178 12.48 11.09 1.61
N THR A 179 12.31 11.56 0.37
CA THR A 179 12.65 10.79 -0.85
C THR A 179 14.12 10.34 -0.85
N GLN A 180 15.05 11.22 -0.47
CA GLN A 180 16.47 10.88 -0.37
C GLN A 180 16.74 9.81 0.69
N PHE A 181 16.09 9.92 1.86
CA PHE A 181 16.20 8.94 2.95
C PHE A 181 15.62 7.58 2.54
N ALA A 182 14.40 7.53 2.00
CA ALA A 182 13.78 6.29 1.52
C ALA A 182 14.61 5.58 0.44
N VAL A 183 15.23 6.33 -0.49
CA VAL A 183 16.14 5.76 -1.50
C VAL A 183 17.45 5.27 -0.90
N GLN A 184 17.98 5.92 0.15
CA GLN A 184 19.18 5.44 0.86
C GLN A 184 18.89 4.13 1.63
N VAL A 185 17.79 4.09 2.37
CA VAL A 185 17.34 2.91 3.13
C VAL A 185 17.05 1.74 2.19
N ALA A 186 16.23 1.93 1.15
CA ALA A 186 15.90 0.89 0.18
C ALA A 186 17.13 0.31 -0.55
N ARG A 187 18.20 1.10 -0.72
CA ARG A 187 19.46 0.64 -1.35
C ARG A 187 20.37 -0.14 -0.42
N THR A 188 20.14 -0.09 0.89
CA THR A 188 21.03 -0.70 1.88
C THR A 188 20.80 -2.22 1.92
N PRO A 189 21.79 -3.07 1.59
CA PRO A 189 21.60 -4.51 1.61
C PRO A 189 21.26 -5.02 3.02
N PRO A 190 20.41 -6.05 3.14
CA PRO A 190 19.81 -6.84 2.06
C PRO A 190 18.38 -6.40 1.69
N PHE A 191 17.94 -5.18 2.03
CA PHE A 191 16.57 -4.74 1.78
C PHE A 191 16.24 -4.74 0.27
N ASP A 192 15.08 -5.32 -0.05
CA ASP A 192 14.51 -5.36 -1.40
C ASP A 192 13.72 -4.07 -1.72
N GLY A 193 13.43 -3.27 -0.69
CA GLY A 193 12.72 -2.01 -0.81
C GLY A 193 12.34 -1.40 0.53
N VAL A 194 11.38 -0.48 0.49
CA VAL A 194 10.76 0.13 1.68
C VAL A 194 9.26 -0.10 1.69
N ILE A 195 8.68 -0.12 2.89
CA ILE A 195 7.27 0.16 3.10
C ILE A 195 7.11 1.54 3.72
N ALA A 196 6.40 2.41 3.00
CA ALA A 196 6.13 3.79 3.38
C ALA A 196 4.84 3.85 4.22
N ASP A 197 4.95 4.16 5.51
CA ASP A 197 3.84 4.08 6.45
C ASP A 197 3.08 5.40 6.65
N ASN A 198 1.80 5.31 7.02
CA ASN A 198 0.87 6.41 7.30
C ASN A 198 0.52 7.31 6.08
N ALA A 199 0.20 6.73 4.91
CA ALA A 199 -0.48 7.44 3.82
C ALA A 199 -2.02 7.47 4.03
N PHE A 200 -2.44 7.98 5.20
CA PHE A 200 -3.83 7.96 5.64
C PHE A 200 -4.78 8.80 4.77
N TYR A 201 -6.05 8.39 4.72
CA TYR A 201 -7.10 9.14 4.03
C TYR A 201 -7.61 10.37 4.82
N SER A 202 -7.55 10.34 6.16
CA SER A 202 -7.87 11.45 7.07
C SER A 202 -6.91 11.47 8.26
N LEU A 203 -6.62 12.65 8.82
CA LEU A 203 -5.86 12.76 10.07
C LEU A 203 -6.71 12.44 11.32
N ALA A 204 -8.04 12.37 11.20
CA ALA A 204 -8.95 12.26 12.35
C ALA A 204 -8.66 11.09 13.33
N PRO A 205 -8.19 9.89 12.90
CA PRO A 205 -7.79 8.82 13.83
C PRO A 205 -6.58 9.13 14.70
N TYR A 206 -5.82 10.18 14.39
CA TYR A 206 -4.58 10.58 15.08
C TYR A 206 -4.67 11.97 15.70
N SER A 207 -5.46 12.89 15.12
CA SER A 207 -5.71 14.23 15.66
C SER A 207 -6.93 14.92 15.03
N ASP A 208 -7.75 15.56 15.87
CA ASP A 208 -8.80 16.50 15.43
C ASP A 208 -8.26 17.91 15.09
N ALA A 209 -6.95 18.16 15.26
CA ALA A 209 -6.34 19.44 14.96
C ALA A 209 -6.55 19.88 13.50
N LEU A 210 -6.79 21.18 13.30
CA LEU A 210 -6.77 21.82 11.99
C LEU A 210 -5.39 22.42 11.75
N LEU A 211 -4.80 22.06 10.60
CA LEU A 211 -3.52 22.62 10.14
C LEU A 211 -3.62 24.14 9.96
N ALA A 212 -2.54 24.86 10.25
CA ALA A 212 -2.40 26.26 9.88
C ALA A 212 -2.72 26.47 8.38
N GLY A 213 -3.52 27.50 8.08
CA GLY A 213 -4.03 27.77 6.73
C GLY A 213 -5.28 27.00 6.31
N THR A 214 -5.74 26.00 7.07
CA THR A 214 -7.02 25.29 6.83
C THR A 214 -8.14 25.80 7.74
N THR A 215 -9.39 25.74 7.28
CA THR A 215 -10.58 26.14 8.07
C THR A 215 -11.55 25.01 8.37
N SER A 216 -11.36 23.80 7.80
CA SER A 216 -12.15 22.60 8.14
C SER A 216 -11.35 21.31 7.93
N ALA A 217 -11.82 20.22 8.56
CA ALA A 217 -11.23 18.89 8.40
C ALA A 217 -11.19 18.42 6.93
N GLN A 218 -12.20 18.77 6.13
CA GLN A 218 -12.23 18.42 4.71
C GLN A 218 -11.12 19.13 3.91
N GLN A 219 -10.75 20.37 4.27
CA GLN A 219 -9.61 21.06 3.66
C GLN A 219 -8.27 20.47 4.11
N ARG A 220 -8.14 20.20 5.42
CA ARG A 220 -6.99 19.52 6.01
C ARG A 220 -6.71 18.18 5.33
N ASP A 221 -7.71 17.32 5.26
CA ASP A 221 -7.56 15.96 4.73
C ASP A 221 -7.38 15.99 3.20
N ALA A 222 -7.95 16.98 2.49
CA ALA A 222 -7.68 17.19 1.07
C ALA A 222 -6.22 17.64 0.80
N LEU A 223 -5.67 18.52 1.64
CA LEU A 223 -4.26 18.92 1.58
C LEU A 223 -3.34 17.72 1.85
N LEU A 224 -3.61 16.95 2.91
CA LEU A 224 -2.80 15.79 3.30
C LEU A 224 -2.82 14.68 2.23
N ARG A 225 -3.99 14.38 1.65
CA ARG A 225 -4.08 13.43 0.52
C ARG A 225 -3.32 13.92 -0.71
N ALA A 226 -3.53 15.17 -1.15
CA ALA A 226 -2.78 15.71 -2.31
C ALA A 226 -1.25 15.67 -2.08
N ALA A 227 -0.82 15.99 -0.87
CA ALA A 227 0.59 15.96 -0.46
C ALA A 227 1.19 14.55 -0.47
N ALA A 228 0.48 13.55 0.07
CA ALA A 228 0.91 12.16 0.04
C ALA A 228 0.88 11.58 -1.39
N GLU A 229 -0.04 12.03 -2.26
CA GLU A 229 -0.02 11.69 -3.69
C GLU A 229 1.23 12.21 -4.40
N GLU A 230 1.61 13.49 -4.18
CA GLU A 230 2.85 14.06 -4.71
C GLU A 230 4.11 13.36 -4.14
N LEU A 231 4.16 13.12 -2.84
CA LEU A 231 5.28 12.48 -2.16
C LEU A 231 5.50 11.04 -2.64
N VAL A 232 4.44 10.22 -2.70
CA VAL A 232 4.51 8.85 -3.22
C VAL A 232 4.86 8.84 -4.71
N GLN A 233 4.32 9.77 -5.50
CA GLN A 233 4.67 9.91 -6.92
C GLN A 233 6.15 10.28 -7.14
N GLN A 234 6.75 11.07 -6.25
CA GLN A 234 8.18 11.39 -6.29
C GLN A 234 9.05 10.23 -5.78
N ALA A 235 8.74 9.71 -4.60
CA ALA A 235 9.56 8.72 -3.92
C ALA A 235 9.48 7.34 -4.57
N GLY A 236 8.28 6.87 -4.92
CA GLY A 236 8.08 5.59 -5.60
C GLY A 236 8.81 5.54 -6.95
N ALA A 237 8.80 6.64 -7.72
CA ALA A 237 9.57 6.74 -8.96
C ALA A 237 11.10 6.73 -8.71
N ALA A 238 11.58 7.34 -7.62
CA ALA A 238 12.99 7.35 -7.25
C ALA A 238 13.48 5.99 -6.74
N VAL A 239 12.65 5.27 -5.97
CA VAL A 239 12.94 3.93 -5.44
C VAL A 239 12.85 2.86 -6.54
N GLN A 240 11.85 2.93 -7.44
CA GLN A 240 11.84 2.09 -8.65
C GLN A 240 13.07 2.32 -9.52
N LYS A 241 13.52 3.58 -9.69
CA LYS A 241 14.77 3.91 -10.40
C LYS A 241 16.03 3.36 -9.70
N ALA A 242 15.95 3.03 -8.41
CA ALA A 242 16.97 2.30 -7.67
C ALA A 242 16.86 0.76 -7.79
N GLN A 243 15.91 0.24 -8.58
CA GLN A 243 15.58 -1.18 -8.70
C GLN A 243 15.22 -1.80 -7.34
N ARG A 244 14.25 -1.18 -6.68
CA ARG A 244 13.75 -1.54 -5.35
C ARG A 244 12.23 -1.40 -5.29
N LEU A 245 11.62 -2.16 -4.38
CA LEU A 245 10.18 -2.09 -4.10
C LEU A 245 9.84 -0.82 -3.31
N PHE A 246 8.68 -0.25 -3.63
CA PHE A 246 8.05 0.81 -2.84
C PHE A 246 6.61 0.40 -2.56
N VAL A 247 6.39 -0.15 -1.37
CA VAL A 247 5.05 -0.48 -0.85
C VAL A 247 4.58 0.71 0.00
N VAL A 248 3.28 0.98 0.07
CA VAL A 248 2.71 2.08 0.87
C VAL A 248 1.61 1.53 1.77
N ASN A 249 1.60 1.84 3.07
CA ASN A 249 0.43 1.66 3.91
C ASN A 249 -0.56 2.80 3.65
N ILE A 250 -1.70 2.43 3.08
CA ILE A 250 -2.73 3.33 2.57
C ILE A 250 -3.93 3.18 3.51
N SER A 251 -3.81 3.73 4.72
CA SER A 251 -4.80 3.61 5.77
C SER A 251 -6.15 4.17 5.30
N GLU A 252 -7.20 3.35 5.37
CA GLU A 252 -8.51 3.57 4.76
C GLU A 252 -8.55 3.60 3.22
N GLY A 253 -7.67 2.85 2.54
CA GLY A 253 -7.65 2.76 1.07
C GLY A 253 -9.01 2.41 0.44
N ARG A 254 -9.87 1.68 1.19
CA ARG A 254 -11.26 1.36 0.83
C ARG A 254 -12.18 2.57 0.55
N GLN A 255 -11.79 3.79 0.92
CA GLN A 255 -12.61 5.01 0.75
C GLN A 255 -12.58 5.56 -0.70
N ASP A 256 -11.50 5.35 -1.46
CA ASP A 256 -11.45 5.63 -2.91
C ASP A 256 -10.46 4.69 -3.63
N LEU A 257 -10.98 3.80 -4.48
CA LEU A 257 -10.15 2.86 -5.23
C LEU A 257 -9.18 3.55 -6.22
N ARG A 258 -9.39 4.82 -6.56
CA ARG A 258 -8.43 5.63 -7.35
C ARG A 258 -7.26 6.07 -6.48
N TRP A 259 -7.51 6.48 -5.24
CA TRP A 259 -6.49 6.82 -4.25
C TRP A 259 -5.54 5.63 -4.04
N TRP A 260 -6.10 4.46 -3.73
CA TRP A 260 -5.32 3.21 -3.61
C TRP A 260 -4.44 2.96 -4.84
N ARG A 261 -5.02 2.95 -6.05
CA ARG A 261 -4.29 2.73 -7.31
C ARG A 261 -3.26 3.80 -7.64
N SER A 262 -3.43 5.02 -7.14
CA SER A 262 -2.47 6.11 -7.31
C SER A 262 -1.21 5.88 -6.48
N LEU A 263 -1.35 5.31 -5.28
CA LEU A 263 -0.23 5.07 -4.37
C LEU A 263 0.42 3.69 -4.58
N SER A 264 -0.36 2.62 -4.72
CA SER A 264 0.15 1.23 -4.73
C SER A 264 0.94 0.83 -5.99
N LYS A 265 0.87 1.65 -7.05
CA LYS A 265 1.45 1.37 -8.38
C LYS A 265 2.97 1.17 -8.44
N PHE A 266 3.72 1.54 -7.39
CA PHE A 266 5.19 1.51 -7.42
C PHE A 266 5.84 0.22 -6.90
N GLY A 267 5.09 -0.64 -6.22
CA GLY A 267 5.63 -1.89 -5.66
C GLY A 267 4.61 -2.67 -4.83
N GLY A 268 3.68 -1.96 -4.19
CA GLY A 268 2.49 -2.54 -3.59
C GLY A 268 1.71 -1.55 -2.74
N GLY A 269 0.57 -2.01 -2.23
CA GLY A 269 -0.17 -1.31 -1.17
C GLY A 269 -0.31 -2.19 0.07
N MET A 270 -0.56 -1.57 1.21
CA MET A 270 -0.99 -2.21 2.45
C MET A 270 -2.32 -1.58 2.90
N GLU A 271 -3.31 -2.41 3.23
CA GLU A 271 -4.53 -2.00 3.95
C GLU A 271 -4.42 -2.56 5.37
N GLU A 272 -4.14 -1.66 6.30
CA GLU A 272 -3.96 -1.95 7.73
C GLU A 272 -5.27 -2.40 8.42
N ASN A 273 -6.40 -1.96 7.88
CA ASN A 273 -7.74 -2.15 8.48
C ASN A 273 -8.54 -3.22 7.71
N PHE A 274 -7.88 -4.26 7.21
CA PHE A 274 -8.47 -5.26 6.33
C PHE A 274 -9.28 -6.31 7.12
N ALA A 275 -10.54 -6.50 6.74
CA ALA A 275 -11.53 -7.40 7.36
C ALA A 275 -11.92 -7.07 8.83
N SER A 276 -11.03 -6.48 9.62
CA SER A 276 -11.29 -5.96 10.97
C SER A 276 -10.29 -4.86 11.35
N TRP A 277 -10.79 -3.87 12.10
CA TRP A 277 -10.06 -2.69 12.59
C TRP A 277 -10.17 -2.50 14.11
N ASN A 278 -10.67 -3.50 14.84
CA ASN A 278 -10.73 -3.41 16.31
C ASN A 278 -10.53 -4.76 17.00
N HIS A 279 -10.33 -4.67 18.31
CA HIS A 279 -10.01 -5.79 19.20
C HIS A 279 -11.27 -6.28 19.96
N SER A 280 -12.44 -6.31 19.29
CA SER A 280 -13.75 -6.54 19.95
C SER A 280 -14.28 -7.98 19.98
N GLY A 281 -13.49 -8.97 19.53
CA GLY A 281 -13.91 -10.39 19.45
C GLY A 281 -14.86 -10.70 18.26
N ARG A 282 -14.99 -9.77 17.31
CA ARG A 282 -15.82 -9.90 16.11
C ARG A 282 -15.23 -9.06 14.97
N PRO A 283 -15.26 -9.52 13.71
CA PRO A 283 -14.85 -8.69 12.59
C PRO A 283 -15.72 -7.45 12.42
N THR A 284 -15.10 -6.30 12.14
CA THR A 284 -15.82 -5.05 11.88
C THR A 284 -16.22 -4.85 10.42
N VAL A 285 -15.59 -5.54 9.45
CA VAL A 285 -15.92 -5.37 8.03
C VAL A 285 -16.91 -6.43 7.55
N ALA A 286 -18.06 -5.99 7.07
CA ALA A 286 -19.08 -6.80 6.40
C ALA A 286 -19.26 -6.37 4.93
N ASP A 287 -20.01 -7.16 4.15
CA ASP A 287 -20.50 -6.75 2.84
C ASP A 287 -21.73 -5.84 2.99
N TRP A 288 -21.50 -4.57 3.32
CA TRP A 288 -22.51 -3.50 3.31
C TRP A 288 -22.61 -2.78 1.95
N GLY A 289 -21.99 -3.32 0.90
CA GLY A 289 -21.82 -2.64 -0.39
C GLY A 289 -20.57 -1.75 -0.41
N ASP A 290 -20.73 -0.52 -0.89
CA ASP A 290 -19.64 0.43 -1.15
C ASP A 290 -18.74 0.65 0.09
N THR A 291 -17.42 0.64 -0.11
CA THR A 291 -16.37 0.67 0.93
C THR A 291 -16.33 -0.53 1.88
N GLY A 292 -17.19 -1.53 1.69
CA GLY A 292 -17.27 -2.74 2.51
C GLY A 292 -16.34 -3.87 2.05
N TRP A 293 -16.61 -5.09 2.54
CA TRP A 293 -15.77 -6.27 2.30
C TRP A 293 -15.42 -6.49 0.82
N ARG A 294 -16.39 -6.35 -0.09
CA ARG A 294 -16.15 -6.54 -1.54
C ARG A 294 -15.16 -5.52 -2.09
N ASP A 295 -15.18 -4.29 -1.59
CA ASP A 295 -14.26 -3.25 -2.04
C ASP A 295 -12.87 -3.40 -1.44
N GLN A 296 -12.74 -3.88 -0.19
CA GLN A 296 -11.44 -4.30 0.33
C GLN A 296 -10.85 -5.48 -0.46
N VAL A 297 -11.65 -6.50 -0.82
CA VAL A 297 -11.18 -7.62 -1.66
C VAL A 297 -10.80 -7.16 -3.08
N ARG A 298 -11.56 -6.23 -3.68
CA ARG A 298 -11.21 -5.59 -4.98
C ARG A 298 -9.94 -4.75 -4.89
N LEU A 299 -9.73 -4.08 -3.75
CA LEU A 299 -8.58 -3.24 -3.47
C LEU A 299 -7.31 -4.09 -3.37
N VAL A 300 -7.33 -5.16 -2.56
CA VAL A 300 -6.15 -6.03 -2.43
C VAL A 300 -5.86 -6.85 -3.70
N ALA A 301 -6.86 -7.05 -4.56
CA ALA A 301 -6.69 -7.55 -5.93
C ALA A 301 -6.05 -6.53 -6.91
N THR A 302 -5.59 -5.35 -6.46
CA THR A 302 -5.01 -4.31 -7.34
C THR A 302 -3.67 -3.76 -6.85
N GLY A 303 -2.57 -4.27 -7.39
CA GLY A 303 -1.22 -3.75 -7.20
C GLY A 303 -0.18 -4.66 -7.88
N PRO A 304 1.12 -4.32 -7.81
CA PRO A 304 2.20 -5.27 -8.08
C PRO A 304 2.39 -6.31 -6.96
N ARG A 305 1.91 -5.97 -5.76
CA ARG A 305 1.80 -6.78 -4.54
C ARG A 305 0.79 -6.11 -3.60
N THR A 306 0.16 -6.88 -2.72
CA THR A 306 -0.59 -6.33 -1.58
C THR A 306 -0.15 -6.95 -0.26
N ILE A 307 -0.26 -6.15 0.80
CA ILE A 307 -0.24 -6.59 2.19
C ILE A 307 -1.60 -6.27 2.83
N ALA A 308 -2.11 -7.14 3.70
CA ALA A 308 -3.33 -6.92 4.46
C ALA A 308 -3.11 -7.22 5.94
N VAL A 309 -3.50 -6.29 6.82
CA VAL A 309 -3.46 -6.54 8.27
C VAL A 309 -4.89 -6.59 8.81
N THR A 310 -5.13 -7.49 9.76
CA THR A 310 -6.43 -7.65 10.43
C THR A 310 -6.26 -7.48 11.93
N HIS A 311 -6.91 -6.46 12.51
CA HIS A 311 -6.94 -6.26 13.96
C HIS A 311 -7.87 -7.28 14.63
N VAL A 312 -7.41 -7.93 15.69
CA VAL A 312 -8.14 -8.99 16.41
C VAL A 312 -8.00 -8.83 17.93
N ALA A 313 -8.94 -9.36 18.71
CA ALA A 313 -8.70 -9.51 20.15
C ALA A 313 -7.63 -10.60 20.40
N GLU A 314 -6.95 -10.55 21.54
CA GLU A 314 -6.08 -11.64 22.00
C GLU A 314 -6.86 -12.98 21.97
N GLY A 315 -6.31 -14.00 21.29
CA GLY A 315 -6.95 -15.31 21.14
C GLY A 315 -8.14 -15.40 20.18
N ASP A 316 -8.53 -14.33 19.47
CA ASP A 316 -9.64 -14.37 18.50
C ASP A 316 -9.23 -14.99 17.15
N GLU A 317 -9.01 -16.31 17.16
CA GLU A 317 -8.78 -17.11 15.95
C GLU A 317 -9.91 -16.95 14.91
N ARG A 318 -11.14 -16.62 15.33
CA ARG A 318 -12.28 -16.47 14.42
C ARG A 318 -12.15 -15.23 13.55
N THR A 319 -11.83 -14.07 14.14
CA THR A 319 -11.62 -12.83 13.35
C THR A 319 -10.33 -12.93 12.55
N ALA A 320 -9.28 -13.54 13.09
CA ALA A 320 -8.05 -13.82 12.34
C ALA A 320 -8.30 -14.73 11.12
N THR A 321 -9.04 -15.84 11.29
CA THR A 321 -9.40 -16.75 10.18
C THR A 321 -10.32 -16.09 9.16
N TYR A 322 -11.24 -15.22 9.60
CA TYR A 322 -12.04 -14.40 8.68
C TYR A 322 -11.16 -13.44 7.86
N GLY A 323 -10.18 -12.78 8.47
CA GLY A 323 -9.20 -11.93 7.79
C GLY A 323 -8.40 -12.70 6.75
N TYR A 324 -7.72 -13.78 7.16
CA TYR A 324 -6.90 -14.59 6.27
C TYR A 324 -7.69 -15.18 5.09
N ALA A 325 -8.87 -15.76 5.36
CA ALA A 325 -9.72 -16.32 4.32
C ALA A 325 -10.27 -15.24 3.36
N SER A 326 -10.54 -14.02 3.86
CA SER A 326 -10.96 -12.86 3.05
C SER A 326 -9.84 -12.38 2.14
N PHE A 327 -8.61 -12.31 2.65
CA PHE A 327 -7.43 -11.93 1.87
C PHE A 327 -7.17 -12.93 0.74
N LEU A 328 -7.24 -14.24 1.03
CA LEU A 328 -7.07 -15.31 0.05
C LEU A 328 -8.08 -15.29 -1.11
N MET A 329 -9.23 -14.62 -0.99
CA MET A 329 -10.16 -14.42 -2.12
C MET A 329 -9.51 -13.65 -3.30
N ALA A 330 -8.48 -12.85 -3.03
CA ALA A 330 -7.82 -11.99 -4.00
C ALA A 330 -6.29 -12.16 -4.07
N ALA A 331 -5.63 -12.60 -2.99
CA ALA A 331 -4.17 -12.69 -2.90
C ALA A 331 -3.51 -13.57 -3.98
N GLU A 332 -2.35 -13.14 -4.46
CA GLU A 332 -1.47 -13.91 -5.35
C GLU A 332 -0.14 -14.26 -4.65
N PRO A 333 0.63 -15.23 -5.15
CA PRO A 333 1.91 -15.61 -4.55
C PRO A 333 2.88 -14.43 -4.38
N GLY A 334 3.27 -14.15 -3.13
CA GLY A 334 4.12 -13.02 -2.76
C GLY A 334 3.37 -11.90 -2.03
N ASP A 335 2.04 -11.87 -2.07
CA ASP A 335 1.24 -11.04 -1.18
C ASP A 335 1.36 -11.53 0.28
N GLY A 336 1.12 -10.66 1.25
CA GLY A 336 1.23 -10.97 2.67
C GLY A 336 0.00 -10.62 3.51
N TRP A 337 -0.31 -11.44 4.50
CA TRP A 337 -1.30 -11.15 5.52
C TRP A 337 -0.78 -11.40 6.94
N GLU A 338 -1.15 -10.55 7.90
CA GLU A 338 -0.87 -10.71 9.33
C GLU A 338 -2.13 -10.36 10.15
N ALA A 339 -2.35 -11.07 11.26
CA ALA A 339 -3.28 -10.63 12.29
C ALA A 339 -2.50 -10.04 13.47
N ILE A 340 -2.96 -8.93 14.03
CA ILE A 340 -2.35 -8.26 15.18
C ILE A 340 -3.37 -8.07 16.31
N SER A 341 -2.94 -8.37 17.53
CA SER A 341 -3.65 -8.04 18.77
C SER A 341 -3.21 -6.66 19.30
N ASP A 342 -3.48 -6.37 20.57
CA ASP A 342 -3.10 -5.09 21.20
C ASP A 342 -1.57 -4.96 21.33
N GLY A 343 -0.93 -4.43 20.27
CA GLY A 343 0.51 -4.25 20.17
C GLY A 343 1.13 -5.06 19.03
N TRP A 344 2.02 -4.43 18.26
CA TRP A 344 2.70 -5.04 17.10
C TRP A 344 3.71 -6.15 17.47
N SER A 345 3.96 -6.38 18.76
CA SER A 345 4.81 -7.46 19.26
C SER A 345 4.22 -8.84 18.98
N ASP A 346 2.90 -8.98 19.02
CA ASP A 346 2.26 -10.27 19.30
C ASP A 346 1.98 -11.07 18.02
N LYS A 347 2.43 -12.33 17.98
CA LYS A 347 2.30 -13.21 16.82
C LYS A 347 0.98 -13.98 16.87
N VAL A 348 -0.11 -13.40 16.38
CA VAL A 348 -1.39 -14.12 16.22
C VAL A 348 -1.23 -15.23 15.19
N THR A 349 -1.09 -16.46 15.67
CA THR A 349 -0.93 -17.67 14.86
C THR A 349 -2.26 -18.41 14.83
N ILE A 350 -2.72 -18.81 13.63
CA ILE A 350 -3.94 -19.60 13.45
C ILE A 350 -3.66 -20.88 12.65
N SER A 351 -4.31 -21.97 13.03
CA SER A 351 -4.17 -23.29 12.38
C SER A 351 -4.44 -23.26 10.87
N ALA A 352 -5.32 -22.38 10.39
CA ALA A 352 -5.60 -22.16 8.98
C ALA A 352 -4.36 -21.74 8.15
N THR A 353 -3.35 -21.12 8.77
CA THR A 353 -2.12 -20.69 8.08
C THR A 353 -1.08 -21.81 7.88
N GLU A 354 -1.25 -22.95 8.56
CA GLU A 354 -0.39 -24.13 8.40
C GLU A 354 -0.81 -25.02 7.21
N ILE A 355 -1.93 -24.72 6.53
CA ILE A 355 -2.43 -25.48 5.39
C ILE A 355 -1.63 -25.10 4.13
N PRO A 356 -0.91 -26.04 3.48
CA PRO A 356 -0.07 -25.76 2.32
C PRO A 356 -0.92 -25.61 1.04
N LEU A 357 -1.60 -24.46 0.90
CA LEU A 357 -2.54 -24.21 -0.19
C LEU A 357 -1.90 -24.23 -1.59
N GLY A 358 -0.61 -23.89 -1.74
CA GLY A 358 0.01 -23.71 -3.05
C GLY A 358 -0.58 -22.52 -3.81
N ARG A 359 -0.58 -22.54 -5.14
CA ARG A 359 -1.07 -21.44 -6.00
C ARG A 359 -2.60 -21.41 -6.08
N PRO A 360 -3.23 -20.24 -6.30
CA PRO A 360 -4.65 -20.19 -6.64
C PRO A 360 -4.92 -20.80 -8.02
N LEU A 361 -5.98 -21.60 -8.13
CA LEU A 361 -6.42 -22.22 -9.38
C LEU A 361 -7.33 -21.31 -10.24
N GLY A 362 -7.77 -20.18 -9.67
CA GLY A 362 -8.68 -19.24 -10.31
C GLY A 362 -8.89 -17.97 -9.50
N LYS A 363 -9.98 -17.25 -9.79
CA LYS A 363 -10.46 -16.11 -9.00
C LYS A 363 -11.39 -16.60 -7.87
N SER A 364 -11.86 -15.70 -7.01
CA SER A 364 -12.99 -16.00 -6.11
C SER A 364 -14.33 -16.02 -6.85
N HIS A 365 -15.23 -16.92 -6.47
CA HIS A 365 -16.58 -17.11 -7.02
C HIS A 365 -17.62 -16.70 -5.97
N ASP A 366 -18.82 -16.25 -6.39
CA ASP A 366 -19.94 -15.85 -5.52
C ASP A 366 -21.00 -16.95 -5.46
N LEU A 367 -21.44 -17.33 -4.25
CA LEU A 367 -22.45 -18.34 -3.96
C LEU A 367 -23.75 -17.75 -3.38
N GLY A 368 -23.99 -16.45 -3.59
CA GLY A 368 -25.19 -15.75 -3.12
C GLY A 368 -25.06 -15.21 -1.69
N GLY A 369 -23.90 -14.61 -1.36
CA GLY A 369 -23.60 -14.08 -0.02
C GLY A 369 -22.53 -14.86 0.76
N ALA A 370 -21.95 -15.90 0.15
CA ALA A 370 -20.65 -16.45 0.54
C ALA A 370 -19.75 -16.50 -0.70
N HIS A 371 -18.43 -16.47 -0.51
CA HIS A 371 -17.44 -16.49 -1.58
C HIS A 371 -16.45 -17.63 -1.35
N TYR A 372 -16.01 -18.31 -2.42
CA TYR A 372 -14.97 -19.34 -2.33
C TYR A 372 -13.88 -19.16 -3.38
N ARG A 373 -12.72 -19.76 -3.14
CA ARG A 373 -11.59 -19.83 -4.09
C ARG A 373 -10.84 -21.16 -3.91
N ALA A 374 -10.48 -21.80 -5.02
CA ALA A 374 -9.70 -23.04 -5.03
C ALA A 374 -8.20 -22.77 -5.24
N PHE A 375 -7.36 -23.62 -4.66
CA PHE A 375 -5.90 -23.58 -4.68
C PHE A 375 -5.33 -25.00 -4.92
N GLU A 376 -4.05 -25.14 -5.25
CA GLU A 376 -3.43 -26.43 -5.59
C GLU A 376 -3.55 -27.50 -4.49
N GLY A 377 -3.46 -27.11 -3.21
CA GLY A 377 -3.53 -27.99 -2.03
C GLY A 377 -4.82 -27.89 -1.20
N GLY A 378 -5.78 -27.05 -1.60
CA GLY A 378 -7.03 -26.90 -0.86
C GLY A 378 -7.94 -25.78 -1.38
N TRP A 379 -8.88 -25.34 -0.56
CA TRP A 379 -9.84 -24.29 -0.90
C TRP A 379 -10.22 -23.45 0.32
N VAL A 380 -10.74 -22.26 0.04
CA VAL A 380 -11.08 -21.24 1.02
C VAL A 380 -12.50 -20.79 0.78
N ILE A 381 -13.24 -20.51 1.86
CA ILE A 381 -14.60 -19.95 1.79
C ILE A 381 -14.83 -18.89 2.88
N VAL A 382 -15.60 -17.85 2.55
CA VAL A 382 -15.89 -16.70 3.41
C VAL A 382 -17.37 -16.36 3.35
N ASN A 383 -17.98 -16.08 4.50
CA ASN A 383 -19.26 -15.43 4.63
C ASN A 383 -19.06 -14.01 5.18
N PRO A 384 -19.04 -12.98 4.32
CA PRO A 384 -18.90 -11.59 4.75
C PRO A 384 -20.24 -10.93 5.14
N THR A 385 -21.33 -11.68 5.22
CA THR A 385 -22.64 -11.13 5.60
C THR A 385 -22.88 -11.23 7.10
N GLU A 386 -23.71 -10.34 7.65
CA GLU A 386 -24.15 -10.36 9.05
C GLU A 386 -25.14 -11.49 9.39
N ARG A 387 -25.30 -12.50 8.53
CA ARG A 387 -26.23 -13.63 8.73
C ARG A 387 -25.51 -14.93 8.43
N SER A 388 -25.92 -16.02 9.08
CA SER A 388 -25.39 -17.34 8.74
C SER A 388 -25.83 -17.74 7.33
N GLN A 389 -24.89 -18.19 6.51
CA GLN A 389 -25.14 -18.65 5.14
C GLN A 389 -25.04 -20.17 5.08
N SER A 390 -25.84 -20.80 4.21
CA SER A 390 -25.75 -22.23 3.91
C SER A 390 -25.75 -22.43 2.40
N VAL A 391 -24.57 -22.67 1.84
CA VAL A 391 -24.33 -22.69 0.38
C VAL A 391 -23.87 -24.08 -0.07
N ALA A 392 -24.25 -24.46 -1.28
CA ALA A 392 -23.67 -25.62 -1.96
C ALA A 392 -22.38 -25.19 -2.66
N VAL A 393 -21.29 -25.94 -2.46
CA VAL A 393 -19.99 -25.64 -3.10
C VAL A 393 -19.84 -26.51 -4.36
N PRO A 394 -19.59 -25.92 -5.55
CA PRO A 394 -19.56 -26.65 -6.82
C PRO A 394 -18.58 -27.83 -6.85
N ARG A 395 -19.14 -29.04 -6.95
CA ARG A 395 -18.36 -30.29 -6.89
C ARG A 395 -17.25 -30.36 -7.94
N ALA A 396 -17.48 -29.84 -9.14
CA ALA A 396 -16.53 -29.87 -10.24
C ALA A 396 -15.25 -29.04 -10.00
N GLU A 397 -15.29 -28.07 -9.09
CA GLU A 397 -14.17 -27.16 -8.80
C GLU A 397 -13.50 -27.47 -7.44
N VAL A 398 -14.15 -28.28 -6.59
CA VAL A 398 -13.75 -28.43 -5.17
C VAL A 398 -13.75 -29.89 -4.67
N PHE A 399 -14.49 -30.84 -5.26
CA PHE A 399 -14.57 -32.21 -4.72
C PHE A 399 -14.76 -33.31 -5.79
N SER A 400 -13.68 -33.87 -6.30
CA SER A 400 -13.76 -35.02 -7.22
C SER A 400 -14.36 -36.27 -6.56
N ARG A 401 -14.04 -36.55 -5.28
CA ARG A 401 -14.30 -37.86 -4.63
C ARG A 401 -15.60 -38.01 -3.81
N MET A 402 -16.18 -36.95 -3.24
CA MET A 402 -17.37 -37.08 -2.36
C MET A 402 -18.71 -37.22 -3.10
N SER A 403 -19.58 -38.12 -2.65
CA SER A 403 -20.92 -38.33 -3.25
C SER A 403 -21.97 -37.32 -2.77
N GLY A 404 -22.03 -36.16 -3.42
CA GLY A 404 -23.08 -35.15 -3.23
C GLY A 404 -22.62 -33.76 -3.65
N GLU A 405 -23.49 -32.75 -3.52
CA GLU A 405 -23.05 -31.35 -3.42
C GLU A 405 -22.81 -31.03 -1.94
N PRO A 406 -21.57 -30.76 -1.51
CA PRO A 406 -21.30 -30.43 -0.12
C PRO A 406 -21.92 -29.07 0.22
N ARG A 407 -22.83 -29.09 1.20
CA ARG A 407 -23.39 -27.87 1.79
C ARG A 407 -22.54 -27.42 2.96
N VAL A 408 -22.00 -26.21 2.86
CA VAL A 408 -21.23 -25.56 3.93
C VAL A 408 -22.13 -24.55 4.61
N THR A 409 -22.21 -24.60 5.94
CA THR A 409 -22.93 -23.61 6.74
C THR A 409 -21.93 -22.78 7.53
N LEU A 410 -21.85 -21.48 7.21
CA LEU A 410 -20.94 -20.51 7.82
C LEU A 410 -21.71 -19.53 8.69
N PRO A 411 -21.34 -19.32 9.98
CA PRO A 411 -21.89 -18.23 10.78
C PRO A 411 -21.62 -16.85 10.16
N ALA A 412 -22.34 -15.83 10.60
CA ALA A 412 -22.11 -14.44 10.21
C ALA A 412 -20.64 -14.03 10.44
N LEU A 413 -20.04 -13.35 9.44
CA LEU A 413 -18.65 -12.87 9.48
C LEU A 413 -17.67 -13.97 9.91
N THR A 414 -17.55 -15.01 9.08
CA THR A 414 -16.60 -16.11 9.28
C THR A 414 -15.95 -16.54 7.97
N GLY A 415 -14.73 -17.05 8.07
CA GLY A 415 -14.02 -17.72 7.00
C GLY A 415 -13.58 -19.12 7.42
N ALA A 416 -13.25 -19.96 6.45
CA ALA A 416 -12.67 -21.27 6.66
C ALA A 416 -11.69 -21.60 5.53
N VAL A 417 -10.61 -22.30 5.89
CA VAL A 417 -9.61 -22.83 4.95
C VAL A 417 -9.60 -24.35 5.13
N PHE A 418 -9.66 -25.08 4.02
CA PHE A 418 -9.74 -26.54 4.01
C PHE A 418 -8.66 -27.11 3.09
N PRO A 419 -7.90 -28.14 3.52
CA PRO A 419 -7.07 -28.91 2.59
C PRO A 419 -7.95 -29.71 1.63
N TRP A 420 -7.38 -30.20 0.54
CA TRP A 420 -8.04 -31.27 -0.22
C TRP A 420 -8.12 -32.54 0.62
N THR A 421 -9.33 -33.08 0.79
CA THR A 421 -9.55 -34.39 1.39
C THR A 421 -9.32 -35.48 0.34
N GLU A 422 -8.39 -36.40 0.60
CA GLU A 422 -8.18 -37.61 -0.22
C GLU A 422 -9.38 -38.58 -0.17
#